data_AF-A0A3D0ZSY8-F1
#
_entry.id   AF-A0A3D0ZSY8-F1
#
_cell.length_a   1.000
_cell.length_b   1.000
_cell.length_c   1.000
_cell.angle_alpha   90.00
_cell.angle_beta   90.00
_cell.angle_gamma   90.00
#
_symmetry.space_group_name_H-M   'P 1'
#
loop_
_entity.id
_entity.type
_entity.pdbx_description
1 polymer ?
#
loop_
_entity_poly.entity_id
_entity_poly.type
_entity_poly.pdbx_seq_one_letter_code
_entity_poly.pdbx_strand_id
1 'polypeptide(L)'
;MGFFFTAGTGRYKNRPYPTKRDPKYIVGGVYLTKMGKVKNLETVKSLKEKVTKAKSIVFADYRGLSAGNANDLRAKLKAENSEMLVIKNTLLKVALEEENIKTDDIKKDLEGPTMAVFSFEDAISPIKTLFEFARKLELPKIKSALIEGIYADT
;
A
#
# COMPACT_ATOMS: atom_id res chain seq x y z
N MET A 1 53.89 -19.77 -16.44
CA MET A 1 52.79 -20.18 -17.33
C MET A 1 51.83 -21.01 -16.49
N GLY A 2 50.74 -20.50 -15.91
CA GLY A 2 49.72 -19.62 -16.47
C GLY A 2 48.43 -20.45 -16.60
N PHE A 3 47.71 -20.67 -15.50
CA PHE A 3 46.43 -21.37 -15.45
C PHE A 3 45.29 -20.44 -15.85
N PHE A 4 44.46 -20.85 -16.81
CA PHE A 4 43.19 -20.23 -17.15
C PHE A 4 42.17 -21.34 -17.39
N PHE A 5 41.10 -21.42 -16.58
CA PHE A 5 39.77 -21.80 -17.04
C PHE A 5 38.71 -21.34 -16.01
N THR A 6 38.01 -20.30 -16.43
CA THR A 6 36.65 -19.76 -16.20
C THR A 6 35.72 -20.26 -15.08
N ALA A 7 34.94 -19.29 -14.59
CA ALA A 7 34.14 -19.22 -13.37
C ALA A 7 32.81 -20.00 -13.35
N GLY A 8 32.35 -20.30 -12.13
CA GLY A 8 30.98 -20.77 -11.85
C GLY A 8 30.76 -21.27 -10.41
N THR A 9 31.34 -20.62 -9.39
CA THR A 9 31.09 -20.93 -7.97
C THR A 9 29.75 -20.30 -7.56
N GLY A 10 28.80 -20.96 -6.89
CA GLY A 10 28.91 -22.08 -5.98
C GLY A 10 28.76 -21.58 -4.53
N ARG A 11 27.67 -22.02 -3.88
CA ARG A 11 27.48 -22.23 -2.43
C ARG A 11 26.91 -21.09 -1.58
N TYR A 12 25.57 -21.12 -1.44
CA TYR A 12 24.87 -20.73 -0.21
C TYR A 12 25.11 -21.81 0.86
N LYS A 13 26.06 -21.62 1.78
CA LYS A 13 26.11 -22.42 3.00
C LYS A 13 26.73 -21.61 4.14
N ASN A 14 25.92 -21.43 5.19
CA ASN A 14 26.31 -21.07 6.56
C ASN A 14 27.00 -19.70 6.77
N ARG A 15 26.21 -18.62 6.75
CA ARG A 15 26.55 -17.41 7.52
C ARG A 15 25.54 -17.27 8.68
N PRO A 16 25.97 -16.91 9.90
CA PRO A 16 25.06 -16.70 11.01
C PRO A 16 24.03 -15.62 10.63
N TYR A 17 22.76 -15.85 10.98
CA TYR A 17 21.69 -14.87 10.73
C TYR A 17 21.98 -13.60 11.52
N PRO A 18 22.04 -12.41 10.88
CA PRO A 18 22.30 -11.17 11.59
C PRO A 18 21.18 -10.87 12.59
N THR A 19 21.52 -10.78 13.87
CA THR A 19 20.59 -10.46 14.96
C THR A 19 20.23 -8.97 14.93
N LYS A 20 18.93 -8.65 14.90
CA LYS A 20 18.28 -7.33 14.67
C LYS A 20 18.83 -6.05 15.36
N ARG A 21 19.89 -6.10 16.17
CA ARG A 21 20.31 -5.00 17.07
C ARG A 21 21.66 -4.36 16.73
N ASP A 22 22.24 -4.62 15.56
CA ASP A 22 23.56 -4.09 15.19
C ASP A 22 23.42 -2.94 14.17
N PRO A 23 23.99 -1.74 14.42
CA PRO A 23 23.77 -0.57 13.57
C PRO A 23 24.58 -0.55 12.26
N LYS A 24 25.36 -1.59 11.94
CA LYS A 24 26.24 -1.65 10.76
C LYS A 24 26.21 -3.06 10.13
N TYR A 25 25.29 -3.32 9.20
CA TYR A 25 25.33 -4.52 8.36
C TYR A 25 26.11 -4.23 7.08
N ILE A 26 27.30 -4.84 6.95
CA ILE A 26 28.15 -4.79 5.76
C ILE A 26 28.11 -6.17 5.11
N VAL A 27 27.65 -6.25 3.86
CA VAL A 27 27.91 -7.40 2.98
C VAL A 27 28.38 -6.84 1.65
N GLY A 28 29.64 -7.10 1.29
CA GLY A 28 30.15 -6.87 -0.07
C GLY A 28 30.47 -5.43 -0.45
N GLY A 29 31.00 -4.61 0.47
CA GLY A 29 31.62 -3.32 0.12
C GLY A 29 30.67 -2.20 -0.32
N VAL A 30 29.36 -2.44 -0.29
CA VAL A 30 28.34 -1.40 -0.52
C VAL A 30 27.70 -1.07 0.83
N TYR A 31 27.78 0.21 1.23
CA TYR A 31 27.10 0.71 2.42
C TYR A 31 25.59 0.50 2.26
N LEU A 32 24.99 -0.47 2.95
CA LEU A 32 23.56 -0.45 3.22
C LEU A 32 23.31 0.57 4.34
N THR A 33 23.30 1.85 3.97
CA THR A 33 22.66 2.87 4.79
C THR A 33 21.24 2.40 5.04
N LYS A 34 20.86 2.40 6.32
CA LYS A 34 19.50 2.15 6.81
C LYS A 34 18.54 3.18 6.22
N MET A 35 18.18 3.04 4.95
CA MET A 35 17.20 3.86 4.24
C MET A 35 15.79 3.46 4.65
N GLY A 36 15.43 3.73 5.91
CA GLY A 36 14.11 3.42 6.46
C GLY A 36 13.29 4.63 6.92
N LYS A 37 13.88 5.84 6.96
CA LYS A 37 13.17 7.06 7.37
C LYS A 37 12.80 7.96 6.18
N VAL A 38 13.75 8.26 5.29
CA VAL A 38 13.53 9.16 4.15
C VAL A 38 12.44 8.64 3.21
N LYS A 39 12.53 7.37 2.78
CA LYS A 39 11.55 6.74 1.89
C LYS A 39 10.12 6.72 2.47
N ASN A 40 9.99 6.50 3.77
CA ASN A 40 8.69 6.50 4.44
C ASN A 40 8.12 7.92 4.50
N LEU A 41 8.95 8.94 4.74
CA LEU A 41 8.52 10.34 4.73
C LEU A 41 8.09 10.78 3.33
N GLU A 42 8.84 10.41 2.28
CA GLU A 42 8.45 10.66 0.89
C GLU A 42 7.16 9.94 0.51
N THR A 43 6.98 8.71 0.99
CA THR A 43 5.73 7.95 0.79
C THR A 43 4.56 8.66 1.50
N VAL A 44 4.73 9.13 2.73
CA VAL A 44 3.69 9.89 3.43
C VAL A 44 3.37 11.19 2.71
N LYS A 45 4.37 11.93 2.23
CA LYS A 45 4.17 13.16 1.44
C LYS A 45 3.36 12.91 0.17
N SER A 46 3.75 11.89 -0.61
CA SER A 46 3.00 11.54 -1.84
C SER A 46 1.60 11.02 -1.54
N LEU A 47 1.40 10.30 -0.43
CA LEU A 47 0.07 9.90 0.01
C LEU A 47 -0.78 11.10 0.42
N LYS A 48 -0.20 12.06 1.12
CA LYS A 48 -0.86 13.31 1.49
C LYS A 48 -1.33 14.08 0.26
N GLU A 49 -0.47 14.21 -0.76
CA GLU A 49 -0.86 14.83 -2.03
C GLU A 49 -2.02 14.10 -2.72
N LYS A 50 -2.11 12.77 -2.56
CA LYS A 50 -3.23 11.98 -3.09
C LYS A 50 -4.49 12.15 -2.25
N VAL A 51 -4.38 12.14 -0.92
CA VAL A 51 -5.50 12.34 0.01
C VAL A 51 -6.12 13.73 -0.19
N THR A 52 -5.29 14.77 -0.29
CA THR A 52 -5.74 16.16 -0.54
C THR A 52 -6.43 16.35 -1.88
N LYS A 53 -5.95 15.67 -2.94
CA LYS A 53 -6.58 15.71 -4.26
C LYS A 53 -7.82 14.82 -4.36
N ALA A 54 -7.93 13.83 -3.49
CA ALA A 54 -9.04 12.88 -3.54
C ALA A 54 -10.31 13.49 -2.96
N LYS A 55 -11.41 13.38 -3.71
CA LYS A 55 -12.76 13.72 -3.23
C LYS A 55 -13.32 12.65 -2.30
N SER A 56 -13.00 11.39 -2.58
CA SER A 56 -13.35 10.27 -1.71
C SER A 56 -12.23 9.25 -1.63
N ILE A 57 -12.18 8.56 -0.49
CA ILE A 57 -11.23 7.48 -0.21
C ILE A 57 -12.03 6.30 0.32
N VAL A 58 -11.90 5.14 -0.31
CA VAL A 58 -12.57 3.91 0.12
C VAL A 58 -11.54 2.93 0.65
N PHE A 59 -11.81 2.36 1.82
CA PHE A 59 -11.00 1.31 2.42
C PHE A 59 -11.66 -0.04 2.24
N ALA A 60 -10.91 -1.00 1.72
CA ALA A 60 -11.39 -2.36 1.51
C ALA A 60 -10.33 -3.41 1.87
N ASP A 61 -10.77 -4.59 2.27
CA ASP A 61 -9.93 -5.77 2.40
C ASP A 61 -9.74 -6.42 1.02
N TYR A 62 -8.49 -6.55 0.61
CA TYR A 62 -8.10 -7.15 -0.67
C TYR A 62 -7.78 -8.65 -0.55
N ARG A 63 -7.86 -9.25 0.64
CA ARG A 63 -7.60 -10.69 0.83
C ARG A 63 -8.56 -11.54 0.02
N GLY A 64 -8.02 -12.59 -0.60
CA GLY A 64 -8.79 -13.52 -1.43
C GLY A 64 -9.02 -13.05 -2.87
N LEU A 65 -8.63 -11.81 -3.22
CA LEU A 65 -8.70 -11.36 -4.60
C LEU A 65 -7.61 -12.04 -5.45
N SER A 66 -8.02 -12.71 -6.53
CA SER A 66 -7.08 -13.20 -7.55
C SER A 66 -6.34 -12.04 -8.22
N ALA A 67 -5.10 -12.27 -8.65
CA ALA A 67 -4.30 -11.28 -9.36
C ALA A 67 -5.00 -10.77 -10.65
N GLY A 68 -5.76 -11.63 -11.34
CA GLY A 68 -6.58 -11.25 -12.49
C GLY A 68 -7.67 -10.25 -12.11
N ASN A 69 -8.49 -10.61 -11.12
CA ASN A 69 -9.56 -9.74 -10.61
C ASN A 69 -9.02 -8.41 -10.08
N ALA A 70 -7.85 -8.42 -9.44
CA ALA A 70 -7.18 -7.21 -8.98
C ALA A 70 -6.76 -6.31 -10.15
N ASN A 71 -6.28 -6.89 -11.24
CA ASN A 71 -5.93 -6.13 -12.45
C ASN A 71 -7.16 -5.57 -13.15
N ASP A 72 -8.24 -6.35 -13.23
CA ASP A 72 -9.51 -5.89 -13.81
C ASP A 72 -10.11 -4.74 -13.00
N LEU A 73 -10.05 -4.84 -11.66
CA LEU A 73 -10.48 -3.76 -10.76
C LEU A 73 -9.60 -2.51 -10.95
N ARG A 74 -8.28 -2.67 -11.06
CA ARG A 74 -7.37 -1.53 -11.38
C ARG A 74 -7.72 -0.87 -12.70
N ALA A 75 -8.03 -1.66 -13.74
CA ALA A 75 -8.33 -1.14 -15.07
C ALA A 75 -9.62 -0.31 -15.05
N LYS A 76 -10.66 -0.80 -14.38
CA LYS A 76 -11.94 -0.07 -14.26
C LYS A 76 -11.84 1.18 -13.41
N LEU A 77 -11.18 1.10 -12.25
CA LEU A 77 -10.95 2.27 -11.41
C LEU A 77 -10.16 3.35 -12.14
N LYS A 78 -9.16 2.98 -12.95
CA LYS A 78 -8.43 3.93 -13.79
C LYS A 78 -9.30 4.61 -14.86
N ALA A 79 -10.27 3.89 -15.43
CA ALA A 79 -11.21 4.47 -16.38
C ALA A 79 -12.13 5.52 -15.73
N GLU A 80 -12.32 5.43 -14.42
CA GLU A 80 -13.11 6.36 -13.59
C GLU A 80 -12.23 7.37 -12.83
N ASN A 81 -11.01 7.63 -13.32
CA ASN A 81 -10.05 8.56 -12.71
C ASN A 81 -9.81 8.30 -11.21
N SER A 82 -9.80 7.02 -10.84
CA SER A 82 -9.57 6.55 -9.49
C SER A 82 -8.31 5.68 -9.43
N GLU A 83 -7.56 5.79 -8.33
CA GLU A 83 -6.32 5.07 -8.11
C GLU A 83 -6.43 4.13 -6.92
N MET A 84 -6.05 2.86 -7.11
CA MET A 84 -6.06 1.85 -6.06
C MET A 84 -4.64 1.53 -5.59
N LEU A 85 -4.40 1.65 -4.29
CA LEU A 85 -3.10 1.45 -3.65
C LEU A 85 -3.20 0.57 -2.40
N VAL A 86 -2.26 -0.37 -2.27
CA VAL A 86 -2.09 -1.16 -1.05
C VAL A 86 -0.95 -0.53 -0.26
N ILE A 87 -1.27 0.05 0.90
CA ILE A 87 -0.35 0.88 1.67
C ILE A 87 -0.32 0.36 3.11
N LYS A 88 0.83 0.52 3.79
CA LYS A 88 0.94 0.19 5.21
C LYS A 88 0.01 1.09 6.03
N ASN A 89 -0.83 0.48 6.87
CA ASN A 89 -1.83 1.17 7.68
C ASN A 89 -1.26 2.30 8.54
N THR A 90 -0.05 2.12 9.08
CA THR A 90 0.62 3.17 9.86
C THR A 90 0.92 4.42 9.04
N LEU A 91 1.21 4.29 7.74
CA LEU A 91 1.49 5.43 6.87
C LEU A 91 0.20 6.15 6.47
N LEU A 92 -0.87 5.39 6.22
CA LEU A 92 -2.20 5.97 5.99
C LEU A 92 -2.69 6.75 7.20
N LYS A 93 -2.52 6.20 8.42
CA LYS A 93 -2.89 6.88 9.66
C LYS A 93 -2.18 8.22 9.80
N VAL A 94 -0.86 8.27 9.58
CA VAL A 94 -0.10 9.52 9.63
C VAL A 94 -0.59 10.51 8.56
N ALA A 95 -0.83 10.05 7.33
CA ALA A 95 -1.32 10.92 6.26
C ALA A 95 -2.72 11.50 6.55
N LEU A 96 -3.62 10.73 7.17
CA LEU A 96 -4.96 11.19 7.56
C LEU A 96 -4.92 12.16 8.76
N GLU A 97 -4.07 11.88 9.75
CA GLU A 97 -3.87 12.78 10.91
C GLU A 97 -3.33 14.15 10.48
N GLU A 98 -2.41 14.18 9.51
CA GLU A 98 -1.88 15.43 8.94
C GLU A 98 -2.93 16.26 8.19
N GLU A 99 -3.98 15.63 7.67
CA GLU A 99 -5.10 16.29 6.96
C GLU A 99 -6.25 16.67 7.89
N ASN A 100 -6.05 16.58 9.22
CA ASN A 100 -7.08 16.84 10.24
C ASN A 100 -8.35 15.99 10.08
N ILE A 101 -8.26 14.86 9.37
CA ILE A 101 -9.35 13.90 9.29
C ILE A 101 -9.36 13.13 10.61
N LYS A 102 -10.51 13.11 11.29
CA LYS A 102 -10.66 12.38 12.55
C LYS A 102 -10.39 10.90 12.32
N THR A 103 -9.26 10.43 12.84
CA THR A 103 -8.85 9.03 12.67
C THR A 103 -9.49 8.10 13.68
N ASP A 104 -10.21 8.62 14.68
CA ASP A 104 -10.82 7.79 15.74
C ASP A 104 -11.81 6.77 15.19
N ASP A 105 -12.59 7.15 14.18
CA ASP A 105 -13.56 6.27 13.53
C ASP A 105 -12.86 5.27 12.58
N ILE A 106 -11.86 5.74 11.83
CA ILE A 106 -11.13 4.95 10.81
C ILE A 106 -10.11 3.97 11.44
N LYS A 107 -9.68 4.19 12.69
CA LYS A 107 -8.68 3.35 13.38
C LYS A 107 -9.05 1.87 13.39
N LYS A 108 -10.35 1.55 13.53
CA LYS A 108 -10.86 0.18 13.54
C LYS A 108 -10.70 -0.51 12.18
N ASP A 109 -10.87 0.23 11.09
CA ASP A 109 -10.79 -0.33 9.72
C ASP A 109 -9.35 -0.45 9.20
N LEU A 110 -8.46 0.37 9.76
CA LEU A 110 -7.02 0.32 9.54
C LEU A 110 -6.35 -0.84 10.29
N GLU A 111 -7.11 -1.80 10.81
CA GLU A 111 -6.58 -3.07 11.31
C GLU A 111 -6.63 -4.16 10.24
N GLY A 112 -5.52 -4.90 10.12
CA GLY A 112 -5.39 -5.99 9.15
C GLY A 112 -5.04 -5.52 7.72
N PRO A 113 -5.29 -6.36 6.70
CA PRO A 113 -5.06 -6.01 5.30
C PRO A 113 -6.00 -4.87 4.88
N THR A 114 -5.42 -3.76 4.42
CA THR A 114 -6.21 -2.64 3.93
C THR A 114 -5.65 -2.16 2.61
N MET A 115 -6.56 -1.95 1.67
CA MET A 115 -6.33 -1.31 0.40
C MET A 115 -7.14 -0.02 0.38
N ALA A 116 -6.55 1.05 -0.11
CA ALA A 116 -7.21 2.34 -0.27
C ALA A 116 -7.45 2.61 -1.75
N VAL A 117 -8.64 3.08 -2.08
CA VAL A 117 -9.02 3.57 -3.40
C VAL A 117 -9.27 5.05 -3.30
N PHE A 118 -8.46 5.84 -4.00
CA PHE A 118 -8.55 7.30 -4.06
C PHE A 118 -9.32 7.68 -5.31
N SER A 119 -10.36 8.50 -5.16
CA SER A 119 -11.08 9.08 -6.28
C SER A 119 -10.76 10.55 -6.44
N PHE A 120 -10.34 10.98 -7.62
CA PHE A 120 -9.96 12.38 -7.87
C PHE A 120 -11.08 13.20 -8.52
N GLU A 121 -11.90 12.58 -9.36
CA GLU A 121 -12.98 13.28 -10.07
C GLU A 121 -14.36 13.01 -9.46
N ASP A 122 -14.73 11.74 -9.29
CA ASP A 122 -16.10 11.37 -8.89
C ASP A 122 -16.12 10.60 -7.57
N ALA A 123 -16.74 11.17 -6.54
CA ALA A 123 -16.77 10.55 -5.22
C ALA A 123 -17.52 9.20 -5.20
N ILE A 124 -18.50 9.01 -6.10
CA ILE A 124 -19.51 7.94 -6.03
C ILE A 124 -19.24 6.80 -7.03
N SER A 125 -18.71 7.11 -8.21
CA SER A 125 -18.47 6.10 -9.27
C SER A 125 -17.63 4.90 -8.79
N PRO A 126 -16.44 5.11 -8.18
CA PRO A 126 -15.60 3.99 -7.76
C PRO A 126 -16.22 3.19 -6.62
N ILE A 127 -17.06 3.81 -5.79
CA ILE A 127 -17.84 3.11 -4.74
C ILE A 127 -18.81 2.13 -5.40
N LYS A 128 -19.56 2.56 -6.42
CA LYS A 128 -20.49 1.67 -7.16
C LYS A 128 -19.73 0.50 -7.79
N THR A 129 -18.60 0.78 -8.44
CA THR A 129 -17.77 -0.26 -9.07
C THR A 129 -17.25 -1.25 -8.03
N LEU A 130 -16.81 -0.80 -6.86
CA LEU A 130 -16.41 -1.68 -5.76
C LEU A 130 -17.58 -2.54 -5.27
N PHE A 131 -18.78 -1.97 -5.09
CA PHE A 131 -19.96 -2.73 -4.69
C PHE A 131 -20.37 -3.76 -5.73
N GLU A 132 -20.28 -3.45 -7.03
CA GLU A 132 -20.56 -4.42 -8.08
C GLU A 132 -19.56 -5.58 -8.09
N PHE A 133 -18.27 -5.29 -7.87
CA PHE A 133 -17.26 -6.34 -7.72
C PHE A 133 -17.52 -7.20 -6.49
N ALA A 134 -17.80 -6.57 -5.35
CA ALA A 134 -18.13 -7.27 -4.12
C ALA A 134 -19.38 -8.15 -4.27
N ARG A 135 -20.39 -7.73 -5.03
CA ARG A 135 -21.57 -8.58 -5.32
C ARG A 135 -21.26 -9.75 -6.27
N LYS A 136 -20.38 -9.55 -7.25
CA LYS A 136 -20.04 -10.58 -8.26
C LYS A 136 -19.08 -11.63 -7.74
N LEU A 137 -18.13 -11.24 -6.88
CA LEU A 137 -17.00 -12.07 -6.46
C LEU A 137 -16.97 -12.30 -4.95
N GLU A 138 -17.96 -11.78 -4.20
CA GLU A 138 -18.01 -11.74 -2.72
C GLU A 138 -16.84 -10.98 -2.07
N LEU A 139 -15.98 -10.38 -2.90
CA LEU A 139 -14.74 -9.69 -2.58
C LEU A 139 -14.55 -8.53 -3.58
N PRO A 140 -13.88 -7.43 -3.20
CA PRO A 140 -13.30 -7.14 -1.89
C PRO A 140 -14.35 -6.76 -0.84
N LYS A 141 -14.05 -6.99 0.45
CA LYS A 141 -14.93 -6.53 1.55
C LYS A 141 -14.67 -5.05 1.81
N ILE A 142 -15.65 -4.22 1.51
CA ILE A 142 -15.59 -2.79 1.81
C ILE A 142 -15.67 -2.64 3.33
N LYS A 143 -14.77 -1.86 3.91
CA LYS A 143 -14.73 -1.60 5.36
C LYS A 143 -15.40 -0.27 5.65
N SER A 144 -14.89 0.79 5.05
CA SER A 144 -15.41 2.15 5.23
C SER A 144 -15.06 3.05 4.05
N ALA A 145 -15.70 4.19 4.00
CA ALA A 145 -15.44 5.25 3.04
C ALA A 145 -15.28 6.59 3.75
N LEU A 146 -14.44 7.44 3.18
CA LEU A 146 -14.30 8.84 3.55
C LEU A 146 -14.71 9.68 2.35
N ILE A 147 -15.75 10.50 2.50
CA ILE A 147 -16.27 11.35 1.44
C ILE A 147 -16.19 12.78 1.94
N GLU A 148 -15.35 13.61 1.33
CA GLU A 148 -15.18 15.03 1.71
C GLU A 148 -14.91 15.25 3.22
N GLY A 149 -14.18 14.33 3.85
CA GLY A 149 -13.86 14.37 5.29
C GLY A 149 -14.95 13.79 6.21
N ILE A 150 -16.08 13.34 5.65
CA ILE A 150 -17.12 12.63 6.37
C ILE A 150 -16.82 11.13 6.31
N TYR A 151 -16.71 10.50 7.48
CA TYR A 151 -16.60 9.06 7.61
C TYR A 151 -17.97 8.41 7.38
N ALA A 152 -18.02 7.42 6.49
CA ALA A 152 -19.17 6.59 6.21
C ALA A 152 -18.77 5.12 6.41
N ASP A 153 -19.44 4.47 7.36
CA ASP A 153 -19.35 3.02 7.52
C ASP A 153 -20.23 2.30 6.47
N THR A 154 -19.88 1.06 6.15
CA THR A 154 -20.55 0.26 5.10
C THR A 154 -21.77 -0.50 5.63
#